data_AF-A0AAX0WSX8-F1
#
_entry.id   AF-A0AAX0WSX8-F1
#
_cell.length_a   1.000
_cell.length_b   1.000
_cell.length_c   1.000
_cell.angle_alpha   90.00
_cell.angle_beta   90.00
_cell.angle_gamma   90.00
#
_symmetry.space_group_name_H-M   'P 1'
#
loop_
_entity.id
_entity.type
_entity.pdbx_description
1 polymer ?
#
loop_
_entity_poly.entity_id
_entity_poly.type
_entity_poly.pdbx_seq_one_letter_code
_entity_poly.pdbx_strand_id
1 'polypeptide(L)'
;MTSTRPFFSYKAPSAKPLSERKNRFLKGKEHAAYQLVVEDYQPIIQHYIHKYGLDNLVVLINGTTEFGQKMVSENIADLQKDVDLFENEDIQYAILVRNYWVRPSSTMPAPFYLNKVDHKSTDFSPHYEELYHAIKEEFLDDNDRMKELSREELKRLNQICLNLNCRKKLEEYRVKILEDLNLRKKKVCLSKGQALEEIKKIQANLKEGESVIYFFTNNVRVGPAHFEFVQIKKDEIIKPIHWFLHNSNIINQNDLKNIFIPDVSDFVSPYLKPQYLQPQVDEVSCGTLGILYLKELLKNKGQQLDDFTLSFTLYKIHNRELGKGNLFFPSPQVLRYSQSSFYNDVILAMVKNDHEVSIKFKGINYKIKPLKVILEDSIKFAQSKGDLTVAEENKKILKNLPAYRKKWLIEYEIAIQKRKDMQGDKYNVYLAYSSKRMQALAHHPEGLQKERTDSPELDREKAVKRPSLLERIKNNLHQAKEKKFPKSYLFHPLDAITTVVDNPLYKGGNTRENPLYEPKSTF
;
A
#
# COMPACT_ATOMS: atom_id res chain seq x y z
N MET A 1 -47.08 15.27 -40.50
CA MET A 1 -46.86 13.87 -40.08
C MET A 1 -45.61 13.34 -40.78
N THR A 2 -44.49 13.30 -40.08
CA THR A 2 -43.23 12.74 -40.58
C THR A 2 -42.55 12.01 -39.43
N SER A 3 -42.33 10.72 -39.67
CA SER A 3 -41.96 9.69 -38.70
C SER A 3 -40.48 9.82 -38.30
N THR A 4 -40.23 10.06 -37.02
CA THR A 4 -38.93 9.91 -36.36
C THR A 4 -38.67 8.43 -36.05
N ARG A 5 -37.76 7.79 -36.79
CA ARG A 5 -37.11 6.55 -36.34
C ARG A 5 -35.74 6.91 -35.77
N PRO A 6 -35.45 6.62 -34.49
CA PRO A 6 -34.10 6.73 -33.97
C PRO A 6 -33.30 5.49 -34.41
N PHE A 7 -32.31 5.74 -35.27
CA PHE A 7 -31.13 4.89 -35.39
C PHE A 7 -30.40 4.93 -34.05
N PHE A 8 -30.43 3.84 -33.29
CA PHE A 8 -29.37 3.31 -32.41
C PHE A 8 -29.96 2.16 -31.58
N SER A 9 -30.14 1.01 -32.22
CA SER A 9 -30.24 -0.26 -31.51
C SER A 9 -28.84 -0.64 -31.02
N TYR A 10 -28.45 -0.13 -29.85
CA TYR A 10 -27.30 -0.66 -29.11
C TYR A 10 -27.66 -2.07 -28.63
N LYS A 11 -27.40 -3.09 -29.45
CA LYS A 11 -27.36 -4.47 -28.96
C LYS A 11 -26.13 -4.57 -28.08
N ALA A 12 -26.34 -4.68 -26.76
CA ALA A 12 -25.28 -5.06 -25.83
C ALA A 12 -24.57 -6.33 -26.37
N PRO A 13 -23.23 -6.35 -26.45
CA PRO A 13 -22.52 -7.54 -26.92
C PRO A 13 -22.90 -8.72 -26.03
N SER A 14 -23.32 -9.82 -26.62
CA SER A 14 -23.56 -11.06 -25.89
C SER A 14 -22.30 -11.40 -25.08
N ALA A 15 -22.47 -11.57 -23.77
CA ALA A 15 -21.38 -11.86 -22.87
C ALA A 15 -20.76 -13.22 -23.22
N LYS A 16 -19.62 -13.22 -23.90
CA LYS A 16 -18.89 -14.46 -24.25
C LYS A 16 -18.42 -15.21 -22.99
N PRO A 17 -18.28 -16.56 -23.05
CA PRO A 17 -17.86 -17.40 -21.92
C PRO A 17 -16.51 -16.98 -21.31
N LEU A 18 -16.37 -17.17 -20.00
CA LEU A 18 -15.21 -16.74 -19.21
C LEU A 18 -13.89 -17.42 -19.64
N SER A 19 -13.97 -18.66 -20.13
CA SER A 19 -12.85 -19.45 -20.68
C SER A 19 -12.31 -18.87 -21.99
N GLU A 20 -13.19 -18.40 -22.90
CA GLU A 20 -12.78 -17.74 -24.15
C GLU A 20 -12.12 -16.38 -23.89
N ARG A 21 -12.60 -15.64 -22.89
CA ARG A 21 -11.99 -14.36 -22.46
C ARG A 21 -10.60 -14.58 -21.87
N LYS A 22 -10.42 -15.62 -21.05
CA LYS A 22 -9.11 -16.02 -20.49
C LYS A 22 -8.13 -16.36 -21.61
N ASN A 23 -8.49 -17.28 -22.49
CA ASN A 23 -7.59 -17.73 -23.57
C ASN A 23 -7.21 -16.62 -24.54
N ARG A 24 -8.14 -15.70 -24.83
CA ARG A 24 -7.85 -14.51 -25.65
C ARG A 24 -6.91 -13.55 -24.93
N PHE A 25 -7.13 -13.30 -23.64
CA PHE A 25 -6.24 -12.46 -22.83
C PHE A 25 -4.83 -13.02 -22.82
N LEU A 26 -4.67 -14.32 -22.54
CA LEU A 26 -3.37 -15.01 -22.51
C LEU A 26 -2.62 -14.98 -23.86
N LYS A 27 -3.35 -14.91 -24.98
CA LYS A 27 -2.76 -14.84 -26.33
C LYS A 27 -2.41 -13.41 -26.78
N GLY A 28 -2.75 -12.40 -25.99
CA GLY A 28 -2.41 -11.00 -26.28
C GLY A 28 -0.90 -10.77 -26.12
N LYS A 29 -0.26 -10.12 -27.10
CA LYS A 29 1.17 -9.79 -27.04
C LYS A 29 1.49 -8.70 -26.01
N GLU A 30 0.51 -7.83 -25.76
CA GLU A 30 0.60 -6.74 -24.80
C GLU A 30 -0.66 -6.73 -23.92
N HIS A 31 -0.49 -6.33 -22.67
CA HIS A 31 -1.60 -6.11 -21.75
C HIS A 31 -1.53 -4.67 -21.27
N ALA A 32 -2.65 -3.95 -21.41
CA ALA A 32 -2.78 -2.60 -20.89
C ALA A 32 -2.48 -2.58 -19.38
N ALA A 33 -1.92 -1.47 -18.90
CA ALA A 33 -1.69 -1.25 -17.48
C ALA A 33 -2.96 -1.60 -16.66
N TYR A 34 -2.74 -2.23 -15.52
CA TYR A 34 -3.78 -2.72 -14.64
C TYR A 34 -3.43 -2.31 -13.20
N GLN A 35 -4.11 -1.28 -12.72
CA GLN A 35 -3.98 -0.78 -11.36
C GLN A 35 -5.39 -0.62 -10.80
N LEU A 36 -5.62 -1.12 -9.59
CA LEU A 36 -6.85 -0.84 -8.87
C LEU A 36 -6.74 0.54 -8.23
N VAL A 37 -7.82 1.30 -8.29
CA VAL A 37 -7.96 2.56 -7.56
C VAL A 37 -8.71 2.32 -6.25
N VAL A 38 -8.66 3.27 -5.32
CA VAL A 38 -9.27 3.12 -3.98
C VAL A 38 -10.76 2.78 -4.06
N GLU A 39 -11.45 3.36 -5.04
CA GLU A 39 -12.87 3.19 -5.30
C GLU A 39 -13.25 1.78 -5.76
N ASP A 40 -12.31 1.05 -6.36
CA ASP A 40 -12.55 -0.33 -6.83
C ASP A 40 -12.70 -1.30 -5.65
N TYR A 41 -12.05 -1.02 -4.52
CA TYR A 41 -11.90 -1.96 -3.43
C TYR A 41 -13.22 -2.38 -2.80
N GLN A 42 -14.06 -1.41 -2.44
CA GLN A 42 -15.31 -1.70 -1.73
C GLN A 42 -16.23 -2.65 -2.52
N PRO A 43 -16.55 -2.41 -3.81
CA PRO A 43 -17.31 -3.35 -4.63
C PRO A 43 -16.67 -4.74 -4.75
N ILE A 44 -15.34 -4.80 -4.98
CA ILE A 44 -14.62 -6.07 -5.14
C ILE A 44 -14.68 -6.90 -3.86
N ILE A 45 -14.46 -6.27 -2.71
CA ILE A 45 -14.47 -6.95 -1.41
C ILE A 45 -15.87 -7.46 -1.09
N GLN A 46 -16.90 -6.63 -1.28
CA GLN A 46 -18.30 -7.03 -1.09
C GLN A 46 -18.67 -8.23 -1.97
N HIS A 47 -18.21 -8.25 -3.23
CA HIS A 47 -18.41 -9.41 -4.10
C HIS A 47 -17.82 -10.69 -3.50
N TYR A 48 -16.59 -10.64 -2.97
CA TYR A 48 -15.95 -11.83 -2.39
C TYR A 48 -16.58 -12.25 -1.06
N ILE A 49 -16.98 -11.30 -0.21
CA ILE A 49 -17.71 -11.59 1.03
C ILE A 49 -18.98 -12.39 0.70
N HIS A 50 -19.81 -11.88 -0.21
CA HIS A 50 -21.04 -12.54 -0.61
C HIS A 50 -20.77 -13.91 -1.27
N LYS A 51 -19.80 -13.96 -2.18
CA LYS A 51 -19.45 -15.18 -2.93
C LYS A 51 -19.03 -16.34 -2.02
N TYR A 52 -18.34 -16.04 -0.92
CA TYR A 52 -17.84 -17.06 0.00
C TYR A 52 -18.68 -17.20 1.27
N GLY A 53 -19.82 -16.51 1.37
CA GLY A 53 -20.72 -16.58 2.52
C GLY A 53 -20.09 -16.05 3.80
N LEU A 54 -19.30 -14.99 3.72
CA LEU A 54 -18.54 -14.41 4.83
C LEU A 54 -19.24 -13.17 5.40
N ASP A 55 -20.57 -13.16 5.45
CA ASP A 55 -21.38 -11.98 5.80
C ASP A 55 -21.08 -11.44 7.22
N ASN A 56 -20.45 -12.24 8.07
CA ASN A 56 -20.02 -11.86 9.43
C ASN A 56 -18.62 -11.22 9.48
N LEU A 57 -17.85 -11.26 8.39
CA LEU A 57 -16.52 -10.66 8.34
C LEU A 57 -16.63 -9.14 8.28
N VAL A 58 -16.03 -8.47 9.27
CA VAL A 58 -15.97 -7.01 9.27
C VAL A 58 -14.76 -6.55 8.48
N VAL A 59 -15.04 -5.78 7.43
CA VAL A 59 -14.04 -5.10 6.61
C VAL A 59 -14.17 -3.60 6.79
N LEU A 60 -13.06 -2.93 7.06
CA LEU A 60 -12.96 -1.48 7.17
C LEU A 60 -11.87 -0.96 6.24
N ILE A 61 -12.17 0.15 5.56
CA ILE A 61 -11.17 0.95 4.84
C ILE A 61 -10.80 2.12 5.74
N ASN A 62 -9.51 2.46 5.84
CA ASN A 62 -9.03 3.56 6.67
C ASN A 62 -9.85 4.85 6.44
N GLY A 63 -10.22 5.54 7.52
CA GLY A 63 -11.05 6.73 7.42
C GLY A 63 -12.56 6.47 7.37
N THR A 64 -13.02 5.21 7.35
CA THR A 64 -14.46 4.88 7.35
C THR A 64 -15.08 4.76 8.74
N THR A 65 -14.28 4.68 9.80
CA THR A 65 -14.80 4.71 11.17
C THR A 65 -15.16 6.13 11.60
N GLU A 66 -15.89 6.32 12.70
CA GLU A 66 -16.20 7.66 13.22
C GLU A 66 -14.93 8.47 13.55
N PHE A 67 -13.94 7.83 14.18
CA PHE A 67 -12.63 8.45 14.40
C PHE A 67 -11.95 8.82 13.08
N GLY A 68 -11.95 7.89 12.13
CA GLY A 68 -11.36 8.10 10.81
C GLY A 68 -12.03 9.25 10.05
N GLN A 69 -13.35 9.30 10.04
CA GLN A 69 -14.13 10.36 9.39
C GLN A 69 -13.81 11.72 10.00
N LYS A 70 -13.72 11.82 11.33
CA LYS A 70 -13.31 13.03 12.02
C LYS A 70 -11.92 13.50 11.58
N MET A 71 -10.92 12.61 11.59
CA MET A 71 -9.55 12.96 11.17
C MET A 71 -9.49 13.36 9.69
N VAL A 72 -10.25 12.71 8.81
CA VAL A 72 -10.34 13.09 7.39
C VAL A 72 -10.94 14.49 7.25
N SER A 73 -11.99 14.82 8.00
CA SER A 73 -12.58 16.16 8.02
C SER A 73 -11.59 17.22 8.51
N GLU A 74 -10.79 16.92 9.53
CA GLU A 74 -9.71 17.81 10.01
C GLU A 74 -8.64 18.01 8.94
N ASN A 75 -8.16 16.93 8.30
CA ASN A 75 -7.18 17.02 7.21
C ASN A 75 -7.70 17.84 6.01
N ILE A 76 -9.00 17.72 5.69
CA ILE A 76 -9.66 18.53 4.66
C ILE A 76 -9.73 20.00 5.06
N ALA A 77 -10.03 20.29 6.33
CA ALA A 77 -10.10 21.65 6.85
C ALA A 77 -8.73 22.33 6.86
N ASP A 78 -7.66 21.58 7.18
CA ASP A 78 -6.30 22.11 7.12
C ASP A 78 -5.88 22.44 5.68
N LEU A 79 -6.17 21.56 4.72
CA LEU A 79 -5.98 21.88 3.30
C LEU A 79 -6.83 23.06 2.83
N GLN A 80 -8.03 23.25 3.38
CA GLN A 80 -8.85 24.42 3.08
C GLN A 80 -8.21 25.71 3.60
N LYS A 81 -7.62 25.70 4.80
CA LYS A 81 -6.89 26.88 5.31
C LYS A 81 -5.74 27.25 4.38
N ASP A 82 -5.01 26.27 3.84
CA ASP A 82 -3.96 26.53 2.87
C ASP A 82 -4.53 27.14 1.58
N VAL A 83 -5.63 26.60 1.06
CA VAL A 83 -6.35 27.18 -0.10
C VAL A 83 -6.77 28.62 0.17
N ASP A 84 -7.40 28.88 1.32
CA ASP A 84 -7.85 30.22 1.73
C ASP A 84 -6.69 31.22 1.77
N LEU A 85 -5.49 30.80 2.19
CA LEU A 85 -4.30 31.65 2.19
C LEU A 85 -3.83 32.04 0.78
N PHE A 86 -3.94 31.13 -0.18
CA PHE A 86 -3.58 31.39 -1.59
C PHE A 86 -4.70 32.06 -2.40
N GLU A 87 -5.94 32.04 -1.92
CA GLU A 87 -7.07 32.78 -2.48
C GLU A 87 -7.22 34.18 -1.88
N ASN A 88 -6.59 34.45 -0.73
CA ASN A 88 -6.64 35.76 -0.09
C ASN A 88 -5.83 36.81 -0.86
N GLU A 89 -6.54 37.67 -1.59
CA GLU A 89 -5.96 38.73 -2.42
C GLU A 89 -5.00 39.67 -1.67
N ASP A 90 -5.19 39.86 -0.35
CA ASP A 90 -4.33 40.72 0.48
C ASP A 90 -2.92 40.14 0.68
N ILE A 91 -2.74 38.81 0.57
CA ILE A 91 -1.50 38.13 0.99
C ILE A 91 -1.04 36.98 0.07
N GLN A 92 -1.80 36.62 -0.96
CA GLN A 92 -1.57 35.41 -1.76
C GLN A 92 -0.15 35.25 -2.32
N TYR A 93 0.48 36.33 -2.80
CA TYR A 93 1.84 36.27 -3.33
C TYR A 93 2.87 36.27 -2.21
N ALA A 94 2.61 36.98 -1.10
CA ALA A 94 3.46 36.93 0.08
C ALA A 94 3.50 35.52 0.69
N ILE A 95 2.38 34.81 0.72
CA ILE A 95 2.32 33.42 1.18
C ILE A 95 3.13 32.50 0.26
N LEU A 96 3.03 32.68 -1.06
CA LEU A 96 3.84 31.95 -2.03
C LEU A 96 5.33 32.19 -1.79
N VAL A 97 5.75 33.45 -1.75
CA VAL A 97 7.16 33.81 -1.52
C VAL A 97 7.63 33.25 -0.18
N ARG A 98 6.86 33.42 0.90
CA ARG A 98 7.22 32.90 2.23
C ARG A 98 7.42 31.38 2.23
N ASN A 99 6.54 30.63 1.58
CA ASN A 99 6.53 29.17 1.64
C ASN A 99 7.52 28.51 0.67
N TYR A 100 7.86 29.19 -0.43
CA TYR A 100 8.64 28.62 -1.54
C TYR A 100 9.95 29.37 -1.84
N TRP A 101 10.32 30.35 -1.01
CA TRP A 101 11.61 31.05 -1.12
C TRP A 101 12.78 30.09 -0.96
N VAL A 102 13.75 30.20 -1.86
CA VAL A 102 15.03 29.50 -1.75
C VAL A 102 16.13 30.55 -1.76
N ARG A 103 17.03 30.50 -0.78
CA ARG A 103 18.17 31.43 -0.70
C ARG A 103 19.11 31.30 -1.91
N PRO A 104 19.86 32.34 -2.28
CA PRO A 104 20.66 32.36 -3.52
C PRO A 104 21.72 31.26 -3.59
N SER A 105 22.23 30.83 -2.43
CA SER A 105 23.26 29.79 -2.28
C SER A 105 22.69 28.37 -2.28
N SER A 106 21.41 28.17 -2.60
CA SER A 106 20.75 26.86 -2.52
C SER A 106 19.82 26.63 -3.70
N THR A 107 19.50 25.35 -3.92
CA THR A 107 18.54 24.93 -4.93
C THR A 107 17.68 23.82 -4.35
N MET A 108 16.36 23.94 -4.50
CA MET A 108 15.40 22.91 -4.11
C MET A 108 14.84 22.20 -5.35
N PRO A 109 15.02 20.87 -5.48
CA PRO A 109 14.64 20.11 -6.67
C PRO A 109 13.15 19.73 -6.68
N ALA A 110 12.26 20.70 -6.49
CA ALA A 110 10.81 20.49 -6.40
C ALA A 110 10.04 21.62 -7.09
N PRO A 111 8.76 21.39 -7.49
CA PRO A 111 7.98 22.40 -8.19
C PRO A 111 7.70 23.62 -7.33
N PHE A 112 7.48 24.75 -8.00
CA PHE A 112 7.09 26.05 -7.43
C PHE A 112 8.13 26.77 -6.58
N TYR A 113 9.23 26.11 -6.21
CA TYR A 113 10.32 26.76 -5.50
C TYR A 113 10.94 27.88 -6.33
N LEU A 114 11.10 29.03 -5.67
CA LEU A 114 11.65 30.25 -6.25
C LEU A 114 13.18 30.14 -6.23
N ASN A 115 13.74 29.36 -7.16
CA ASN A 115 15.17 29.12 -7.23
C ASN A 115 15.88 30.17 -8.09
N LYS A 116 17.12 30.53 -7.69
CA LYS A 116 18.02 31.36 -8.51
C LYS A 116 18.55 30.64 -9.74
N VAL A 117 18.71 29.32 -9.64
CA VAL A 117 19.19 28.47 -10.73
C VAL A 117 18.06 27.53 -11.10
N ASP A 118 17.74 27.48 -12.39
CA ASP A 118 16.71 26.57 -12.89
C ASP A 118 17.09 25.12 -12.58
N HIS A 119 16.08 24.36 -12.19
CA HIS A 119 16.16 22.92 -12.03
C HIS A 119 15.12 22.30 -12.96
N LYS A 120 15.21 20.99 -13.23
CA LYS A 120 14.24 20.27 -14.09
C LYS A 120 12.76 20.48 -13.70
N SER A 121 12.50 20.93 -12.48
CA SER A 121 11.18 21.06 -11.87
C SER A 121 10.74 22.51 -11.61
N THR A 122 11.58 23.51 -11.92
CA THR A 122 11.31 24.93 -11.65
C THR A 122 12.03 25.82 -12.67
N ASP A 123 11.35 26.89 -13.07
CA ASP A 123 11.75 27.82 -14.13
C ASP A 123 11.66 29.28 -13.66
N PHE A 124 11.89 29.51 -12.36
CA PHE A 124 11.81 30.83 -11.74
C PHE A 124 13.11 31.66 -11.86
N SER A 125 14.24 31.07 -12.27
CA SER A 125 15.54 31.74 -12.35
C SER A 125 15.51 33.12 -13.03
N PRO A 126 14.83 33.31 -14.19
CA PRO A 126 14.83 34.61 -14.88
C PRO A 126 14.22 35.76 -14.07
N HIS A 127 13.43 35.43 -13.04
CA HIS A 127 12.69 36.36 -12.20
C HIS A 127 13.30 36.54 -10.80
N TYR A 128 14.31 35.74 -10.46
CA TYR A 128 14.80 35.63 -9.10
C TYR A 128 15.46 36.92 -8.60
N GLU A 129 16.34 37.53 -9.38
CA GLU A 129 17.11 38.72 -8.96
C GLU A 129 16.19 39.92 -8.69
N GLU A 130 15.15 40.10 -9.52
CA GLU A 130 14.14 41.16 -9.30
C GLU A 130 13.45 40.99 -7.95
N LEU A 131 12.96 39.78 -7.67
CA LEU A 131 12.28 39.48 -6.42
C LEU A 131 13.25 39.59 -5.23
N TYR A 132 14.46 39.05 -5.34
CA TYR A 132 15.48 39.09 -4.29
C TYR A 132 15.80 40.52 -3.87
N HIS A 133 16.11 41.40 -4.83
CA HIS A 133 16.42 42.80 -4.55
C HIS A 133 15.24 43.55 -3.92
N ALA A 134 14.01 43.21 -4.28
CA ALA A 134 12.81 43.84 -3.74
C ALA A 134 12.52 43.43 -2.27
N ILE A 135 13.03 42.29 -1.81
CA ILE A 135 12.68 41.74 -0.48
C ILE A 135 13.85 41.63 0.51
N LYS A 136 15.11 41.67 0.03
CA LYS A 136 16.30 41.34 0.83
C LYS A 136 16.48 42.17 2.11
N GLU A 137 16.20 43.47 2.05
CA GLU A 137 16.47 44.38 3.17
C GLU A 137 15.44 44.20 4.30
N GLU A 138 14.17 44.02 3.95
CA GLU A 138 13.07 44.05 4.92
C GLU A 138 12.67 42.64 5.39
N PHE A 139 12.53 41.69 4.45
CA PHE A 139 11.85 40.41 4.71
C PHE A 139 12.79 39.21 4.88
N LEU A 140 14.06 39.36 4.51
CA LEU A 140 15.08 38.32 4.69
C LEU A 140 15.96 38.59 5.92
N ASP A 141 16.43 37.53 6.57
CA ASP A 141 17.45 37.59 7.62
C ASP A 141 18.87 37.71 7.03
N ASP A 142 19.88 37.83 7.90
CA ASP A 142 21.29 37.95 7.50
C ASP A 142 21.83 36.74 6.72
N ASN A 143 21.07 35.64 6.65
CA ASN A 143 21.39 34.41 5.93
C ASN A 143 20.51 34.20 4.68
N ASP A 144 19.84 35.25 4.21
CA ASP A 144 18.90 35.26 3.09
C ASP A 144 17.70 34.32 3.27
N ARG A 145 17.28 34.05 4.51
CA ARG A 145 16.10 33.25 4.84
C ARG A 145 14.92 34.15 5.11
N MET A 146 13.72 33.66 4.79
CA MET A 146 12.49 34.38 5.10
C MET A 146 12.33 34.53 6.62
N LYS A 147 12.14 35.77 7.10
CA LYS A 147 11.81 36.07 8.50
C LYS A 147 10.41 35.54 8.85
N GLU A 148 10.13 35.41 10.14
CA GLU A 148 8.73 35.32 10.58
C GLU A 148 8.04 36.66 10.34
N LEU A 149 7.00 36.66 9.51
CA LEU A 149 6.30 37.88 9.10
C LEU A 149 4.97 38.03 9.82
N SER A 150 4.74 39.23 10.38
CA SER A 150 3.43 39.67 10.86
C SER A 150 2.43 39.81 9.71
N ARG A 151 1.15 39.98 10.04
CA ARG A 151 0.09 40.13 9.03
C ARG A 151 0.29 41.40 8.19
N GLU A 152 0.72 42.48 8.81
CA GLU A 152 1.00 43.76 8.16
C GLU A 152 2.20 43.65 7.22
N GLU A 153 3.26 42.94 7.64
CA GLU A 153 4.43 42.65 6.79
C GLU A 153 4.06 41.77 5.60
N LEU A 154 3.19 40.76 5.78
CA LEU A 154 2.68 39.96 4.67
C LEU A 154 1.90 40.81 3.65
N LYS A 155 1.09 41.76 4.12
CA LYS A 155 0.38 42.70 3.23
C LYS A 155 1.36 43.58 2.45
N ARG A 156 2.39 44.11 3.11
CA ARG A 156 3.43 44.91 2.44
C ARG A 156 4.19 44.09 1.39
N LEU A 157 4.62 42.88 1.74
CA LEU A 157 5.29 41.97 0.81
C LEU A 157 4.38 41.65 -0.40
N ASN A 158 3.09 41.42 -0.18
CA ASN A 158 2.14 41.15 -1.26
C ASN A 158 2.02 42.36 -2.21
N GLN A 159 1.97 43.57 -1.66
CA GLN A 159 1.93 44.80 -2.45
C GLN A 159 3.21 45.01 -3.28
N ILE A 160 4.37 44.64 -2.73
CA ILE A 160 5.64 44.64 -3.48
C ILE A 160 5.52 43.66 -4.65
N CYS A 161 5.14 42.40 -4.40
CA CYS A 161 4.99 41.38 -5.43
C CYS A 161 3.99 41.78 -6.54
N LEU A 162 2.91 42.51 -6.20
CA LEU A 162 1.93 43.01 -7.16
C LEU A 162 2.51 44.01 -8.18
N ASN A 163 3.58 44.70 -7.81
CA ASN A 163 4.22 45.75 -8.61
C ASN A 163 5.45 45.25 -9.39
N LEU A 164 5.91 44.02 -9.16
CA LEU A 164 7.07 43.44 -9.85
C LEU A 164 6.70 42.83 -11.20
N ASN A 165 7.65 42.79 -12.14
CA ASN A 165 7.45 42.15 -13.44
C ASN A 165 7.28 40.62 -13.31
N CYS A 166 7.90 40.01 -12.29
CA CYS A 166 7.74 38.59 -11.98
C CYS A 166 6.33 38.20 -11.52
N ARG A 167 5.40 39.14 -11.27
CA ARG A 167 4.03 38.86 -10.82
C ARG A 167 3.33 37.79 -11.66
N LYS A 168 3.45 37.87 -12.99
CA LYS A 168 2.81 36.90 -13.90
C LYS A 168 3.26 35.47 -13.62
N LYS A 169 4.53 35.29 -13.25
CA LYS A 169 5.10 33.98 -12.91
C LYS A 169 4.63 33.50 -11.54
N LEU A 170 4.59 34.41 -10.56
CA LEU A 170 4.02 34.12 -9.23
C LEU A 170 2.55 33.69 -9.34
N GLU A 171 1.77 34.33 -10.20
CA GLU A 171 0.38 33.97 -10.47
C GLU A 171 0.27 32.58 -11.13
N GLU A 172 1.12 32.26 -12.10
CA GLU A 172 1.17 30.92 -12.70
C GLU A 172 1.43 29.83 -11.65
N TYR A 173 2.39 30.06 -10.75
CA TYR A 173 2.69 29.12 -9.67
C TYR A 173 1.54 29.04 -8.66
N ARG A 174 0.94 30.17 -8.29
CA ARG A 174 -0.21 30.22 -7.39
C ARG A 174 -1.37 29.37 -7.90
N VAL A 175 -1.73 29.52 -9.18
CA VAL A 175 -2.81 28.73 -9.82
C VAL A 175 -2.49 27.24 -9.76
N LYS A 176 -1.26 26.83 -10.11
CA LYS A 176 -0.86 25.41 -10.05
C LYS A 176 -0.84 24.85 -8.61
N ILE A 177 -0.43 25.66 -7.63
CA ILE A 177 -0.49 25.30 -6.20
C ILE A 177 -1.95 25.11 -5.77
N LEU A 178 -2.85 26.01 -6.15
CA LEU A 178 -4.28 25.88 -5.87
C LEU A 178 -4.90 24.64 -6.52
N GLU A 179 -4.51 24.31 -7.75
CA GLU A 179 -4.91 23.08 -8.42
C GLU A 179 -4.43 21.83 -7.66
N ASP A 180 -3.17 21.79 -7.22
CA ASP A 180 -2.61 20.70 -6.41
C ASP A 180 -3.33 20.58 -5.06
N LEU A 181 -3.50 21.68 -4.33
CA LEU A 181 -4.19 21.69 -3.04
C LEU A 181 -5.64 21.21 -3.17
N ASN A 182 -6.37 21.67 -4.18
CA ASN A 182 -7.74 21.22 -4.44
C ASN A 182 -7.80 19.74 -4.84
N LEU A 183 -6.82 19.24 -5.61
CA LEU A 183 -6.71 17.82 -5.92
C LEU A 183 -6.42 16.99 -4.68
N ARG A 184 -5.48 17.43 -3.83
CA ARG A 184 -5.14 16.79 -2.56
C ARG A 184 -6.33 16.79 -1.61
N LYS A 185 -7.07 17.89 -1.50
CA LYS A 185 -8.30 17.98 -0.68
C LYS A 185 -9.35 16.95 -1.10
N LYS A 186 -9.48 16.68 -2.40
CA LYS A 186 -10.37 15.64 -2.93
C LYS A 186 -9.89 14.22 -2.64
N LYS A 187 -8.59 14.02 -2.39
CA LYS A 187 -7.95 12.71 -2.26
C LYS A 187 -7.46 12.38 -0.85
N VAL A 188 -7.35 13.35 0.05
CA VAL A 188 -6.76 13.15 1.38
C VAL A 188 -7.52 12.11 2.20
N CYS A 189 -6.79 11.29 2.94
CA CYS A 189 -7.34 10.30 3.86
C CYS A 189 -6.56 10.34 5.18
N LEU A 190 -6.45 9.22 5.89
CA LEU A 190 -5.63 9.12 7.09
C LEU A 190 -4.15 9.03 6.73
N SER A 191 -3.33 9.84 7.41
CA SER A 191 -1.89 9.62 7.45
C SER A 191 -1.57 8.28 8.12
N LYS A 192 -0.34 7.77 7.94
CA LYS A 192 0.11 6.56 8.62
C LYS A 192 -0.11 6.63 10.13
N GLY A 193 0.27 7.74 10.78
CA GLY A 193 0.09 7.93 12.22
C GLY A 193 -1.37 7.83 12.66
N GLN A 194 -2.28 8.49 11.92
CA GLN A 194 -3.72 8.45 12.17
C GLN A 194 -4.29 7.03 11.95
N ALA A 195 -3.85 6.33 10.90
CA ALA A 195 -4.26 4.95 10.63
C ALA A 195 -3.80 3.98 11.73
N LEU A 196 -2.58 4.14 12.26
CA LEU A 196 -2.09 3.33 13.38
C LEU A 196 -2.89 3.57 14.65
N GLU A 197 -3.32 4.81 14.90
CA GLU A 197 -4.22 5.12 16.01
C GLU A 197 -5.61 4.48 15.80
N GLU A 198 -6.17 4.54 14.59
CA GLU A 198 -7.42 3.88 14.23
C GLU A 198 -7.33 2.36 14.48
N ILE A 199 -6.26 1.71 14.01
CA ILE A 199 -6.00 0.28 14.25
C ILE A 199 -5.97 -0.05 15.76
N LYS A 200 -5.25 0.74 16.57
CA LYS A 200 -5.16 0.52 18.02
C LYS A 200 -6.53 0.64 18.70
N LYS A 201 -7.36 1.62 18.28
CA LYS A 201 -8.71 1.78 18.82
C LYS A 201 -9.65 0.66 18.40
N ILE A 202 -9.54 0.17 17.16
CA ILE A 202 -10.27 -1.02 16.70
C ILE A 202 -9.88 -2.21 17.58
N GLN A 203 -8.57 -2.50 17.70
CA GLN A 203 -8.06 -3.63 18.48
C GLN A 203 -8.51 -3.61 19.94
N ALA A 204 -8.46 -2.44 20.59
CA ALA A 204 -8.91 -2.29 21.97
C ALA A 204 -10.39 -2.68 22.18
N ASN A 205 -11.24 -2.42 21.17
CA ASN A 205 -12.68 -2.68 21.19
C ASN A 205 -13.10 -4.09 20.74
N LEU A 206 -12.15 -4.93 20.29
CA LEU A 206 -12.42 -6.33 19.96
C LEU A 206 -12.58 -7.16 21.24
N LYS A 207 -13.48 -8.14 21.18
CA LYS A 207 -13.61 -9.23 22.15
C LYS A 207 -12.81 -10.44 21.65
N GLU A 208 -12.65 -11.40 22.54
CA GLU A 208 -12.01 -12.67 22.21
C GLU A 208 -12.73 -13.36 21.04
N GLY A 209 -11.96 -13.88 20.09
CA GLY A 209 -12.48 -14.52 18.87
C GLY A 209 -13.02 -13.58 17.78
N GLU A 210 -13.11 -12.26 18.03
CA GLU A 210 -13.49 -11.30 16.99
C GLU A 210 -12.28 -10.86 16.15
N SER A 211 -12.51 -10.60 14.87
CA SER A 211 -11.48 -10.06 13.98
C SER A 211 -12.04 -9.07 12.97
N VAL A 212 -11.18 -8.16 12.55
CA VAL A 212 -11.47 -7.13 11.55
C VAL A 212 -10.39 -7.13 10.49
N ILE A 213 -10.77 -7.06 9.22
CA ILE A 213 -9.85 -6.75 8.14
C ILE A 213 -9.83 -5.25 7.95
N TYR A 214 -8.66 -4.66 8.13
CA TYR A 214 -8.45 -3.23 7.98
C TYR A 214 -7.56 -2.95 6.77
N PHE A 215 -8.04 -2.09 5.87
CA PHE A 215 -7.33 -1.67 4.68
C PHE A 215 -6.70 -0.29 4.88
N PHE A 216 -5.43 -0.16 4.49
CA PHE A 216 -4.70 1.09 4.52
C PHE A 216 -4.34 1.53 3.09
N THR A 217 -4.76 2.74 2.73
CA THR A 217 -4.59 3.34 1.40
C THR A 217 -3.61 4.51 1.39
N ASN A 218 -2.73 4.61 2.38
CA ASN A 218 -1.66 5.61 2.48
C ASN A 218 -2.09 7.06 2.19
N ASN A 219 -3.01 7.62 2.99
CA ASN A 219 -3.51 8.99 2.84
C ASN A 219 -4.27 9.29 1.53
N VAL A 220 -4.72 8.26 0.79
CA VAL A 220 -5.50 8.43 -0.44
C VAL A 220 -6.88 7.80 -0.31
N ARG A 221 -7.95 8.56 -0.53
CA ARG A 221 -9.34 8.06 -0.54
C ARG A 221 -9.91 7.82 -1.94
N VAL A 222 -9.29 8.40 -2.97
CA VAL A 222 -9.77 8.45 -4.37
C VAL A 222 -8.57 8.36 -5.30
N GLY A 223 -8.65 7.50 -6.31
CA GLY A 223 -7.62 7.30 -7.33
C GLY A 223 -6.54 6.27 -6.98
N PRO A 224 -5.42 6.26 -7.71
CA PRO A 224 -4.31 5.35 -7.49
C PRO A 224 -3.65 5.55 -6.12
N ALA A 225 -3.40 4.45 -5.40
CA ALA A 225 -2.76 4.47 -4.09
C ALA A 225 -1.94 3.21 -3.83
N HIS A 226 -0.96 3.32 -2.93
CA HIS A 226 -0.43 2.13 -2.27
C HIS A 226 -1.53 1.51 -1.40
N PHE A 227 -1.52 0.18 -1.32
CA PHE A 227 -2.54 -0.57 -0.61
C PHE A 227 -1.94 -1.73 0.18
N GLU A 228 -2.39 -1.85 1.41
CA GLU A 228 -2.14 -3.01 2.25
C GLU A 228 -3.34 -3.31 3.14
N PHE A 229 -3.37 -4.50 3.69
CA PHE A 229 -4.36 -4.86 4.68
C PHE A 229 -3.73 -5.59 5.85
N VAL A 230 -4.38 -5.47 6.99
CA VAL A 230 -4.05 -6.20 8.21
C VAL A 230 -5.31 -6.87 8.75
N GLN A 231 -5.15 -8.06 9.32
CA GLN A 231 -6.17 -8.67 10.15
C GLN A 231 -5.89 -8.28 11.60
N ILE A 232 -6.81 -7.54 12.20
CA ILE A 232 -6.75 -7.11 13.59
C ILE A 232 -7.53 -8.13 14.43
N LYS A 233 -6.85 -8.72 15.41
CA LYS A 233 -7.45 -9.53 16.48
C LYS A 233 -7.14 -8.89 17.83
N LYS A 234 -7.71 -9.43 18.91
CA LYS A 234 -7.53 -8.89 20.26
C LYS A 234 -6.06 -8.77 20.67
N ASP A 235 -5.29 -9.85 20.50
CA ASP A 235 -3.92 -9.95 21.02
C ASP A 235 -2.82 -9.93 19.94
N GLU A 236 -3.22 -10.02 18.66
CA GLU A 236 -2.30 -10.06 17.53
C GLU A 236 -2.82 -9.27 16.33
N ILE A 237 -1.88 -8.86 15.48
CA ILE A 237 -2.17 -8.25 14.18
C ILE A 237 -1.41 -9.03 13.12
N ILE A 238 -2.12 -9.56 12.13
CA ILE A 238 -1.48 -10.28 11.02
C ILE A 238 -1.43 -9.35 9.82
N LYS A 239 -0.22 -9.03 9.35
CA LYS A 239 0.01 -8.34 8.09
C LYS A 239 0.54 -9.37 7.09
N PRO A 240 -0.32 -9.93 6.22
CA PRO A 240 0.03 -11.12 5.46
C PRO A 240 0.92 -10.87 4.24
N ILE A 241 1.10 -9.61 3.85
CA ILE A 241 2.07 -9.20 2.83
C ILE A 241 2.88 -8.05 3.39
N HIS A 242 4.21 -8.16 3.31
CA HIS A 242 5.11 -7.06 3.65
C HIS A 242 5.69 -6.45 2.38
N TRP A 243 5.47 -5.14 2.22
CA TRP A 243 5.96 -4.36 1.10
C TRP A 243 7.22 -3.62 1.52
N PHE A 244 8.25 -3.63 0.69
CA PHE A 244 9.49 -2.88 0.94
C PHE A 244 9.46 -1.53 0.24
N LEU A 245 8.58 -0.64 0.71
CA LEU A 245 8.48 0.78 0.29
C LEU A 245 9.00 1.71 1.40
N HIS A 246 9.02 3.02 1.12
CA HIS A 246 9.40 4.01 2.13
C HIS A 246 8.55 3.86 3.41
N ASN A 247 9.17 4.00 4.58
CA ASN A 247 8.53 3.74 5.87
C ASN A 247 7.27 4.57 6.15
N SER A 248 7.14 5.74 5.51
CA SER A 248 5.93 6.58 5.60
C SER A 248 4.71 5.93 4.94
N ASN A 249 4.93 5.02 4.00
CA ASN A 249 3.90 4.50 3.11
C ASN A 249 3.39 3.11 3.51
N ILE A 250 3.99 2.49 4.53
CA ILE A 250 3.68 1.12 4.94
C ILE A 250 3.51 0.99 6.45
N ILE A 251 2.70 0.02 6.89
CA ILE A 251 2.65 -0.48 8.27
C ILE A 251 3.84 -1.44 8.48
N ASN A 252 4.83 -1.01 9.23
CA ASN A 252 6.07 -1.74 9.50
C ASN A 252 6.00 -2.51 10.83
N GLN A 253 6.92 -3.46 11.03
CA GLN A 253 6.99 -4.31 12.23
C GLN A 253 7.06 -3.55 13.56
N ASN A 254 7.63 -2.34 13.53
CA ASN A 254 7.82 -1.52 14.73
C ASN A 254 6.63 -0.59 15.04
N ASP A 255 5.63 -0.52 14.16
CA ASP A 255 4.51 0.42 14.32
C ASP A 255 3.46 -0.06 15.33
N LEU A 256 3.31 -1.38 15.44
CA LEU A 256 2.27 -2.04 16.23
C LEU A 256 2.87 -3.17 17.05
N LYS A 257 2.40 -3.34 18.29
CA LYS A 257 2.79 -4.48 19.12
C LYS A 257 2.15 -5.76 18.56
N ASN A 258 2.84 -6.88 18.71
CA ASN A 258 2.36 -8.20 18.28
C ASN A 258 1.90 -8.25 16.81
N ILE A 259 2.57 -7.51 15.93
CA ILE A 259 2.36 -7.61 14.49
C ILE A 259 3.18 -8.75 13.92
N PHE A 260 2.55 -9.65 13.15
CA PHE A 260 3.17 -10.76 12.45
C PHE A 260 3.29 -10.42 10.97
N ILE A 261 4.51 -10.45 10.44
CA ILE A 261 4.81 -10.09 9.04
C ILE A 261 5.58 -11.22 8.32
N PRO A 262 5.46 -11.36 6.99
CA PRO A 262 6.18 -12.35 6.19
C PRO A 262 7.60 -11.94 5.80
N ASP A 263 8.31 -11.18 6.64
CA ASP A 263 9.70 -10.82 6.37
C ASP A 263 10.63 -11.99 6.75
N VAL A 264 11.22 -12.60 5.72
CA VAL A 264 12.13 -13.74 5.85
C VAL A 264 13.61 -13.35 5.65
N SER A 265 13.92 -12.05 5.56
CA SER A 265 15.26 -11.56 5.19
C SER A 265 16.36 -12.03 6.15
N ASP A 266 16.06 -12.17 7.44
CA ASP A 266 17.00 -12.64 8.47
C ASP A 266 17.38 -14.12 8.32
N PHE A 267 16.68 -14.86 7.48
CA PHE A 267 16.88 -16.31 7.26
C PHE A 267 17.58 -16.63 5.94
N VAL A 268 18.11 -15.60 5.26
CA VAL A 268 18.80 -15.70 3.97
C VAL A 268 20.21 -15.13 4.10
N SER A 269 21.23 -15.89 3.69
CA SER A 269 22.65 -15.49 3.78
C SER A 269 23.41 -15.78 2.48
N PRO A 270 24.28 -14.89 1.95
CA PRO A 270 24.57 -13.55 2.46
C PRO A 270 23.34 -12.65 2.39
N TYR A 271 23.36 -11.54 3.13
CA TYR A 271 22.24 -10.60 3.18
C TYR A 271 21.78 -10.21 1.78
N LEU A 272 20.48 -10.36 1.54
CA LEU A 272 19.83 -9.98 0.30
C LEU A 272 18.92 -8.79 0.59
N LYS A 273 18.92 -7.80 -0.31
CA LYS A 273 18.00 -6.68 -0.20
C LYS A 273 16.55 -7.19 -0.14
N PRO A 274 15.76 -6.78 0.86
CA PRO A 274 14.43 -7.35 1.10
C PRO A 274 13.45 -7.21 -0.09
N GLN A 275 13.65 -6.23 -0.96
CA GLN A 275 12.92 -6.06 -2.22
C GLN A 275 12.92 -7.29 -3.16
N TYR A 276 13.87 -8.22 -3.00
CA TYR A 276 13.91 -9.50 -3.74
C TYR A 276 13.18 -10.64 -3.02
N LEU A 277 12.83 -10.44 -1.75
CA LEU A 277 12.16 -11.39 -0.85
C LEU A 277 10.69 -10.98 -0.60
N GLN A 278 10.04 -10.39 -1.59
CA GLN A 278 8.63 -10.04 -1.58
C GLN A 278 7.91 -10.62 -2.80
N PRO A 279 6.58 -10.83 -2.72
CA PRO A 279 5.82 -11.43 -3.81
C PRO A 279 5.60 -10.48 -5.01
N GLN A 280 5.77 -9.17 -4.87
CA GLN A 280 5.58 -8.19 -5.96
C GLN A 280 6.91 -7.55 -6.36
N VAL A 281 7.07 -7.25 -7.66
CA VAL A 281 8.27 -6.58 -8.20
C VAL A 281 8.00 -5.22 -8.83
N ASP A 282 6.74 -4.85 -9.05
CA ASP A 282 6.33 -3.53 -9.57
C ASP A 282 5.66 -2.65 -8.48
N GLU A 283 5.34 -1.39 -8.80
CA GLU A 283 4.71 -0.44 -7.85
C GLU A 283 3.17 -0.41 -7.92
N VAL A 284 2.57 -0.92 -9.00
CA VAL A 284 1.15 -0.67 -9.34
C VAL A 284 0.21 -1.85 -9.02
N SER A 285 0.76 -3.04 -8.81
CA SER A 285 0.00 -4.27 -8.60
C SER A 285 -0.34 -4.57 -7.13
N CYS A 286 0.05 -3.71 -6.18
CA CYS A 286 -0.04 -3.99 -4.74
C CYS A 286 -1.49 -4.17 -4.29
N GLY A 287 -2.41 -3.33 -4.79
CA GLY A 287 -3.85 -3.46 -4.53
C GLY A 287 -4.43 -4.78 -5.03
N THR A 288 -4.12 -5.16 -6.27
CA THR A 288 -4.58 -6.44 -6.85
C THR A 288 -4.07 -7.61 -6.02
N LEU A 289 -2.78 -7.62 -5.72
CA LEU A 289 -2.15 -8.72 -4.98
C LEU A 289 -2.69 -8.79 -3.55
N GLY A 290 -2.88 -7.65 -2.88
CA GLY A 290 -3.50 -7.57 -1.55
C GLY A 290 -4.90 -8.19 -1.53
N ILE A 291 -5.78 -7.84 -2.46
CA ILE A 291 -7.12 -8.43 -2.53
C ILE A 291 -7.08 -9.92 -2.89
N LEU A 292 -6.22 -10.32 -3.83
CA LEU A 292 -6.07 -11.73 -4.19
C LEU A 292 -5.62 -12.57 -3.00
N TYR A 293 -4.68 -12.04 -2.23
CA TYR A 293 -4.20 -12.68 -1.02
C TYR A 293 -5.32 -12.79 0.02
N LEU A 294 -6.02 -11.69 0.30
CA LEU A 294 -7.17 -11.70 1.20
C LEU A 294 -8.23 -12.71 0.75
N LYS A 295 -8.60 -12.68 -0.54
CA LYS A 295 -9.57 -13.58 -1.13
C LYS A 295 -9.20 -15.04 -0.89
N GLU A 296 -7.94 -15.42 -1.11
CA GLU A 296 -7.51 -16.81 -0.84
C GLU A 296 -7.56 -17.13 0.64
N LEU A 297 -7.00 -16.28 1.50
CA LEU A 297 -7.03 -16.45 2.96
C LEU A 297 -8.45 -16.63 3.51
N LEU A 298 -9.43 -15.98 2.89
CA LEU A 298 -10.82 -15.99 3.32
C LEU A 298 -11.66 -17.16 2.74
N LYS A 299 -11.15 -17.92 1.77
CA LYS A 299 -11.88 -19.07 1.21
C LYS A 299 -12.16 -20.13 2.25
N ASN A 300 -13.22 -20.91 2.02
CA ASN A 300 -13.62 -22.05 2.86
C ASN A 300 -13.76 -21.65 4.34
N LYS A 301 -14.43 -20.50 4.60
CA LYS A 301 -14.64 -19.97 5.95
C LYS A 301 -13.35 -19.71 6.73
N GLY A 302 -12.27 -19.31 6.05
CA GLY A 302 -10.99 -18.98 6.69
C GLY A 302 -10.06 -20.19 6.92
N GLN A 303 -10.45 -21.39 6.49
CA GLN A 303 -9.65 -22.61 6.65
C GLN A 303 -8.18 -22.45 6.17
N GLN A 304 -7.93 -21.61 5.17
CA GLN A 304 -6.56 -21.39 4.71
C GLN A 304 -5.64 -20.75 5.74
N LEU A 305 -6.16 -19.85 6.59
CA LEU A 305 -5.40 -19.29 7.71
C LEU A 305 -5.01 -20.40 8.70
N ASP A 306 -5.94 -21.29 9.01
CA ASP A 306 -5.75 -22.32 10.04
C ASP A 306 -4.85 -23.48 9.56
N ASP A 307 -5.03 -23.92 8.31
CA ASP A 307 -4.38 -25.14 7.80
C ASP A 307 -3.04 -24.90 7.08
N PHE A 308 -2.84 -23.71 6.49
CA PHE A 308 -1.76 -23.48 5.52
C PHE A 308 -0.89 -22.25 5.80
N THR A 309 -1.14 -21.51 6.88
CA THR A 309 -0.24 -20.44 7.33
C THR A 309 0.37 -20.79 8.68
N LEU A 310 1.46 -20.14 9.05
CA LEU A 310 2.02 -20.22 10.41
C LEU A 310 2.25 -18.81 10.94
N SER A 311 1.73 -18.52 12.13
CA SER A 311 2.03 -17.29 12.86
C SER A 311 2.66 -17.67 14.18
N PHE A 312 3.89 -17.21 14.44
CA PHE A 312 4.55 -17.52 15.71
C PHE A 312 5.61 -16.49 16.10
N THR A 313 5.74 -16.34 17.42
CA THR A 313 6.75 -15.50 18.06
C THR A 313 8.06 -16.27 18.12
N LEU A 314 9.18 -15.62 17.84
CA LEU A 314 10.48 -16.26 17.81
C LEU A 314 11.61 -15.33 18.24
N TYR A 315 12.72 -15.94 18.66
CA TYR A 315 14.00 -15.27 18.86
C TYR A 315 14.88 -15.50 17.63
N LYS A 316 15.43 -14.42 17.07
CA LYS A 316 16.29 -14.43 15.88
C LYS A 316 17.48 -13.50 16.04
N ILE A 317 18.53 -13.78 15.28
CA ILE A 317 19.69 -12.89 15.16
C ILE A 317 19.43 -11.92 14.02
N HIS A 318 19.43 -10.63 14.30
CA HIS A 318 19.37 -9.55 13.32
C HIS A 318 20.57 -8.64 13.55
N ASN A 319 21.37 -8.36 12.51
CA ASN A 319 22.59 -7.54 12.64
C ASN A 319 23.53 -7.97 13.78
N ARG A 320 23.71 -9.28 13.98
CA ARG A 320 24.50 -9.90 15.07
C ARG A 320 23.92 -9.73 16.47
N GLU A 321 22.73 -9.15 16.61
CA GLU A 321 22.03 -8.99 17.87
C GLU A 321 20.87 -9.98 17.98
N LEU A 322 20.70 -10.58 19.16
CA LEU A 322 19.60 -11.49 19.44
C LEU A 322 18.36 -10.69 19.87
N GLY A 323 17.31 -10.75 19.06
CA GLY A 323 16.04 -10.06 19.28
C GLY A 323 14.82 -10.98 19.21
N LYS A 324 13.74 -10.54 19.85
CA LYS A 324 12.41 -11.16 19.73
C LYS A 324 11.67 -10.57 18.53
N GLY A 325 10.99 -11.38 17.75
CA GLY A 325 10.20 -10.96 16.60
C GLY A 325 9.04 -11.91 16.32
N ASN A 326 8.19 -11.54 15.37
CA ASN A 326 6.98 -12.28 15.02
C ASN A 326 6.97 -12.57 13.53
N LEU A 327 6.83 -13.84 13.16
CA LEU A 327 6.82 -14.28 11.77
C LEU A 327 5.43 -14.73 11.36
N PHE A 328 4.98 -14.22 10.22
CA PHE A 328 3.84 -14.77 9.48
C PHE A 328 4.36 -15.53 8.25
N PHE A 329 4.27 -16.85 8.24
CA PHE A 329 4.62 -17.67 7.10
C PHE A 329 3.43 -17.81 6.14
N PRO A 330 3.60 -17.51 4.85
CA PRO A 330 2.50 -17.43 3.90
C PRO A 330 1.94 -18.80 3.51
N SER A 331 0.69 -18.81 3.04
CA SER A 331 0.07 -19.99 2.46
C SER A 331 0.62 -20.28 1.06
N PRO A 332 0.63 -21.53 0.59
CA PRO A 332 1.12 -21.85 -0.75
C PRO A 332 0.21 -21.30 -1.85
N GLN A 333 -1.10 -21.15 -1.59
CA GLN A 333 -2.08 -20.71 -2.58
C GLN A 333 -1.82 -19.30 -3.09
N VAL A 334 -1.20 -18.43 -2.29
CA VAL A 334 -0.90 -17.05 -2.65
C VAL A 334 0.35 -16.91 -3.52
N LEU A 335 1.24 -17.91 -3.50
CA LEU A 335 2.51 -17.90 -4.24
C LEU A 335 2.31 -17.98 -5.76
N ARG A 336 1.13 -18.40 -6.22
CA ARG A 336 0.79 -18.34 -7.66
C ARG A 336 0.65 -16.92 -8.19
N TYR A 337 0.34 -15.96 -7.31
CA TYR A 337 0.22 -14.55 -7.66
C TYR A 337 1.55 -13.79 -7.61
N SER A 338 2.56 -14.39 -6.98
CA SER A 338 3.89 -13.80 -6.89
C SER A 338 4.47 -13.53 -8.28
N GLN A 339 5.08 -12.38 -8.45
CA GLN A 339 5.87 -12.03 -9.62
C GLN A 339 7.34 -12.46 -9.48
N SER A 340 7.81 -12.77 -8.27
CA SER A 340 9.17 -13.24 -8.00
C SER A 340 9.22 -14.77 -7.91
N SER A 341 9.85 -15.43 -8.90
CA SER A 341 10.14 -16.87 -8.83
C SER A 341 11.11 -17.18 -7.69
N PHE A 342 12.15 -16.35 -7.53
CA PHE A 342 13.13 -16.52 -6.48
C PHE A 342 12.49 -16.47 -5.07
N TYR A 343 11.56 -15.54 -4.83
CA TYR A 343 10.80 -15.52 -3.57
C TYR A 343 10.06 -16.85 -3.34
N ASN A 344 9.41 -17.40 -4.37
CA ASN A 344 8.75 -18.69 -4.26
C ASN A 344 9.73 -19.82 -3.94
N ASP A 345 10.91 -19.83 -4.57
CA ASP A 345 11.95 -20.83 -4.33
C ASP A 345 12.47 -20.76 -2.90
N VAL A 346 12.66 -19.54 -2.35
CA VAL A 346 13.03 -19.32 -0.95
C VAL A 346 11.95 -19.87 -0.01
N ILE A 347 10.68 -19.47 -0.18
CA ILE A 347 9.57 -19.94 0.67
C ILE A 347 9.42 -21.46 0.59
N LEU A 348 9.49 -22.04 -0.61
CA LEU A 348 9.45 -23.50 -0.80
C LEU A 348 10.61 -24.17 -0.08
N ALA A 349 11.83 -23.66 -0.21
CA ALA A 349 13.01 -24.21 0.45
C ALA A 349 12.89 -24.16 1.96
N MET A 350 12.27 -23.11 2.51
CA MET A 350 12.05 -22.98 3.95
C MET A 350 11.10 -24.04 4.50
N VAL A 351 10.08 -24.45 3.73
CA VAL A 351 9.12 -25.49 4.13
C VAL A 351 9.67 -26.88 3.88
N LYS A 352 10.25 -27.12 2.69
CA LYS A 352 10.58 -28.45 2.17
C LYS A 352 11.75 -29.12 2.90
N ASN A 353 12.75 -28.35 3.32
CA ASN A 353 14.02 -28.88 3.78
C ASN A 353 14.10 -28.95 5.31
N ASP A 354 14.94 -29.87 5.80
CA ASP A 354 15.27 -30.00 7.23
C ASP A 354 16.59 -29.32 7.61
N HIS A 355 17.43 -29.03 6.63
CA HIS A 355 18.73 -28.39 6.80
C HIS A 355 18.88 -27.20 5.86
N GLU A 356 19.85 -26.34 6.12
CA GLU A 356 20.14 -25.20 5.24
C GLU A 356 20.43 -25.67 3.81
N VAL A 357 19.85 -24.97 2.84
CA VAL A 357 20.04 -25.25 1.42
C VAL A 357 20.52 -24.02 0.68
N SER A 358 21.30 -24.21 -0.38
CA SER A 358 21.78 -23.12 -1.21
C SER A 358 20.93 -22.98 -2.49
N ILE A 359 20.45 -21.77 -2.76
CA ILE A 359 19.75 -21.40 -3.99
C ILE A 359 20.61 -20.39 -4.76
N LYS A 360 20.85 -20.64 -6.04
CA LYS A 360 21.61 -19.72 -6.89
C LYS A 360 20.67 -18.64 -7.46
N PHE A 361 21.02 -17.38 -7.26
CA PHE A 361 20.29 -16.23 -7.82
C PHE A 361 21.27 -15.15 -8.26
N LYS A 362 21.15 -14.71 -9.52
CA LYS A 362 22.05 -13.69 -10.12
C LYS A 362 23.54 -14.02 -9.93
N GLY A 363 23.92 -15.29 -10.08
CA GLY A 363 25.29 -15.76 -9.94
C GLY A 363 25.79 -15.95 -8.49
N ILE A 364 24.99 -15.58 -7.49
CA ILE A 364 25.34 -15.70 -6.06
C ILE A 364 24.59 -16.88 -5.45
N ASN A 365 25.24 -17.66 -4.59
CA ASN A 365 24.61 -18.72 -3.82
C ASN A 365 24.10 -18.16 -2.48
N TYR A 366 22.79 -18.23 -2.27
CA TYR A 366 22.13 -17.85 -1.02
C TYR A 366 21.77 -19.09 -0.22
N LYS A 367 22.28 -19.19 1.00
CA LYS A 367 21.89 -20.16 2.02
C LYS A 367 20.55 -19.74 2.62
N ILE A 368 19.58 -20.64 2.57
CA ILE A 368 18.23 -20.47 3.07
C ILE A 368 18.08 -21.34 4.32
N LYS A 369 17.71 -20.73 5.44
CA LYS A 369 17.44 -21.44 6.69
C LYS A 369 15.99 -21.96 6.70
N PRO A 370 15.76 -23.28 6.86
CA PRO A 370 14.40 -23.81 6.87
C PRO A 370 13.67 -23.61 8.20
N LEU A 371 12.33 -23.71 8.16
CA LEU A 371 11.45 -23.53 9.32
C LEU A 371 11.84 -24.40 10.51
N LYS A 372 12.29 -25.63 10.25
CA LYS A 372 12.78 -26.55 11.30
C LYS A 372 13.95 -25.92 12.07
N VAL A 373 14.97 -25.46 11.36
CA VAL A 373 16.17 -24.84 11.96
C VAL A 373 15.81 -23.51 12.62
N ILE A 374 14.92 -22.71 12.04
CA ILE A 374 14.42 -21.46 12.64
C ILE A 374 13.78 -21.74 14.00
N LEU A 375 12.91 -22.75 14.09
CA LEU A 375 12.24 -23.14 15.34
C LEU A 375 13.24 -23.69 16.36
N GLU A 376 14.15 -24.57 15.95
CA GLU A 376 15.19 -25.14 16.81
C GLU A 376 16.09 -24.05 17.42
N ASP A 377 16.54 -23.11 16.61
CA ASP A 377 17.34 -21.98 17.08
C ASP A 377 16.53 -21.07 18.01
N SER A 378 15.29 -20.76 17.65
CA SER A 378 14.44 -19.94 18.51
C SER A 378 14.16 -20.60 19.86
N ILE A 379 14.01 -21.92 19.93
CA ILE A 379 13.81 -22.64 21.21
C ILE A 379 15.05 -22.46 22.09
N LYS A 380 16.25 -22.69 21.53
CA LYS A 380 17.53 -22.52 22.25
C LYS A 380 17.70 -21.09 22.75
N PHE A 381 17.42 -20.11 21.91
CA PHE A 381 17.53 -18.69 22.27
C PHE A 381 16.48 -18.24 23.29
N ALA A 382 15.25 -18.71 23.17
CA ALA A 382 14.20 -18.41 24.15
C ALA A 382 14.56 -18.96 25.54
N GLN A 383 15.08 -20.20 25.59
CA GLN A 383 15.57 -20.82 26.83
C GLN A 383 16.72 -20.04 27.44
N SER A 384 17.71 -19.59 26.64
CA SER A 384 18.84 -18.80 27.16
C SER A 384 18.43 -17.41 27.66
N LYS A 385 17.28 -16.88 27.19
CA LYS A 385 16.67 -15.63 27.66
C LYS A 385 15.64 -15.81 28.78
N GLY A 386 15.37 -17.04 29.21
CA GLY A 386 14.37 -17.35 30.23
C GLY A 386 12.91 -17.22 29.76
N ASP A 387 12.65 -17.05 28.46
CA ASP A 387 11.28 -16.98 27.89
C ASP A 387 10.76 -18.40 27.60
N LEU A 388 10.32 -19.08 28.66
CA LEU A 388 9.81 -20.45 28.57
C LEU A 388 8.52 -20.54 27.75
N THR A 389 7.74 -19.47 27.68
CA THR A 389 6.48 -19.44 26.93
C THR A 389 6.75 -19.58 25.44
N VAL A 390 7.64 -18.74 24.88
CA VAL A 390 8.05 -18.84 23.47
C VAL A 390 8.73 -20.18 23.18
N ALA A 391 9.53 -20.69 24.12
CA ALA A 391 10.19 -21.98 23.95
C ALA A 391 9.17 -23.14 23.80
N GLU A 392 8.14 -23.21 24.66
CA GLU A 392 7.13 -24.28 24.59
C GLU A 392 6.18 -24.12 23.40
N GLU A 393 5.81 -22.90 23.04
CA GLU A 393 5.06 -22.63 21.80
C GLU A 393 5.81 -23.13 20.57
N ASN A 394 7.10 -22.78 20.45
CA ASN A 394 7.91 -23.19 19.30
C ASN A 394 8.20 -24.70 19.29
N LYS A 395 8.33 -25.35 20.46
CA LYS A 395 8.41 -26.82 20.54
C LYS A 395 7.13 -27.49 20.03
N LYS A 396 5.96 -26.96 20.39
CA LYS A 396 4.66 -27.47 19.91
C LYS A 396 4.55 -27.34 18.39
N ILE A 397 4.97 -26.20 17.83
CA ILE A 397 4.98 -25.99 16.37
C ILE A 397 5.97 -26.95 15.71
N LEU A 398 7.18 -27.09 16.24
CA LEU A 398 8.21 -28.01 15.73
C LEU A 398 7.72 -29.46 15.69
N LYS A 399 7.02 -29.91 16.73
CA LYS A 399 6.39 -31.24 16.79
C LYS A 399 5.35 -31.46 15.68
N ASN A 400 4.59 -30.42 15.34
CA ASN A 400 3.53 -30.48 14.32
C ASN A 400 4.03 -30.12 12.90
N LEU A 401 5.26 -29.63 12.76
CA LEU A 401 5.85 -29.19 11.49
C LEU A 401 5.80 -30.26 10.40
N PRO A 402 6.03 -31.58 10.64
CA PRO A 402 5.93 -32.59 9.59
C PRO A 402 4.54 -32.69 8.96
N ALA A 403 3.48 -32.60 9.78
CA ALA A 403 2.10 -32.66 9.30
C ALA A 403 1.73 -31.40 8.51
N TYR A 404 2.11 -30.22 9.03
CA TYR A 404 1.98 -28.95 8.33
C TYR A 404 2.70 -28.98 6.97
N ARG A 405 3.98 -29.39 6.94
CA ARG A 405 4.80 -29.49 5.73
C ARG A 405 4.12 -30.36 4.68
N LYS A 406 3.62 -31.54 5.04
CA LYS A 406 2.94 -32.44 4.11
C LYS A 406 1.71 -31.78 3.48
N LYS A 407 0.84 -31.17 4.29
CA LYS A 407 -0.35 -30.44 3.80
C LYS A 407 0.04 -29.27 2.88
N TRP A 408 1.01 -28.46 3.32
CA TRP A 408 1.46 -27.28 2.60
C TRP A 408 2.07 -27.62 1.23
N LEU A 409 2.91 -28.66 1.15
CA LEU A 409 3.55 -29.06 -0.10
C LEU A 409 2.55 -29.59 -1.15
N ILE A 410 1.52 -30.33 -0.74
CA ILE A 410 0.45 -30.79 -1.64
C ILE A 410 -0.27 -29.60 -2.27
N GLU A 411 -0.66 -28.62 -1.46
CA GLU A 411 -1.32 -27.40 -1.97
C GLU A 411 -0.38 -26.53 -2.80
N TYR A 412 0.91 -26.54 -2.51
CA TYR A 412 1.93 -25.85 -3.33
C TYR A 412 1.99 -26.40 -4.74
N GLU A 413 1.96 -27.72 -4.92
CA GLU A 413 1.94 -28.35 -6.24
C GLU A 413 0.71 -27.93 -7.05
N ILE A 414 -0.46 -27.88 -6.42
CA ILE A 414 -1.70 -27.40 -7.04
C ILE A 414 -1.60 -25.91 -7.41
N ALA A 415 -1.06 -25.08 -6.50
CA ALA A 415 -0.93 -23.65 -6.71
C ALA A 415 0.07 -23.31 -7.83
N ILE A 416 1.21 -23.99 -7.87
CA ILE A 416 2.24 -23.74 -8.88
C ILE A 416 1.82 -24.27 -10.25
N GLN A 417 1.04 -25.34 -10.33
CA GLN A 417 0.48 -25.79 -11.60
C GLN A 417 -0.45 -24.72 -12.19
N LYS A 418 -1.36 -24.14 -11.36
CA LYS A 418 -2.21 -23.01 -11.78
C LYS A 418 -1.40 -21.78 -12.23
N ARG A 419 -0.22 -21.55 -11.63
CA ARG A 419 0.71 -20.50 -12.06
C ARG A 419 1.26 -20.80 -13.45
N LYS A 420 1.76 -22.03 -13.67
CA LYS A 420 2.32 -22.47 -14.96
C LYS A 420 1.29 -22.36 -16.09
N ASP A 421 0.03 -22.70 -15.82
CA ASP A 421 -1.08 -22.58 -16.80
C ASP A 421 -1.36 -21.12 -17.22
N MET A 422 -0.82 -20.14 -16.50
CA MET A 422 -0.96 -18.71 -16.77
C MET A 422 0.41 -18.02 -16.82
N GLN A 423 1.42 -18.75 -17.26
CA GLN A 423 2.74 -18.21 -17.55
C GLN A 423 2.77 -17.85 -19.05
N GLY A 424 2.93 -16.58 -19.37
CA GLY A 424 3.21 -16.14 -20.73
C GLY A 424 4.70 -16.28 -21.03
N ASP A 425 5.11 -16.00 -22.28
CA ASP A 425 6.50 -16.14 -22.75
C ASP A 425 7.52 -15.36 -21.92
N LYS A 426 7.09 -14.26 -21.27
CA LYS A 426 7.97 -13.36 -20.50
C LYS A 426 7.51 -13.08 -19.08
N TYR A 427 6.26 -13.37 -18.71
CA TYR A 427 5.70 -12.91 -17.43
C TYR A 427 4.56 -13.78 -16.90
N ASN A 428 4.38 -13.77 -15.58
CA ASN A 428 3.22 -14.34 -14.90
C ASN A 428 1.99 -13.44 -15.17
N VAL A 429 1.14 -13.83 -16.12
CA VAL A 429 -0.07 -13.06 -16.53
C VAL A 429 -1.24 -13.22 -15.56
N TYR A 430 -1.10 -14.06 -14.54
CA TYR A 430 -2.15 -14.32 -13.56
C TYR A 430 -2.63 -13.04 -12.86
N LEU A 431 -1.68 -12.16 -12.49
CA LEU A 431 -1.98 -10.92 -11.77
C LEU A 431 -2.71 -9.92 -12.67
N ALA A 432 -2.24 -9.75 -13.91
CA ALA A 432 -2.85 -8.89 -14.93
C ALA A 432 -4.29 -9.29 -15.24
N TYR A 433 -4.51 -10.59 -15.52
CA TYR A 433 -5.84 -11.12 -15.80
C TYR A 433 -6.78 -10.94 -14.60
N SER A 434 -6.27 -11.22 -13.40
CA SER A 434 -7.04 -11.09 -12.16
C SER A 434 -7.44 -9.64 -11.88
N SER A 435 -6.53 -8.69 -12.10
CA SER A 435 -6.81 -7.26 -11.96
C SER A 435 -7.87 -6.79 -12.95
N LYS A 436 -7.77 -7.15 -14.23
CA LYS A 436 -8.80 -6.81 -15.24
C LYS A 436 -10.17 -7.38 -14.89
N ARG A 437 -10.23 -8.60 -14.36
CA ARG A 437 -11.48 -9.19 -13.87
C ARG A 437 -12.04 -8.43 -12.67
N MET A 438 -11.19 -7.99 -11.75
CA MET A 438 -11.57 -7.18 -10.59
C MET A 438 -12.09 -5.79 -10.99
N GLN A 439 -11.43 -5.12 -11.94
CA GLN A 439 -11.90 -3.86 -12.51
C GLN A 439 -13.29 -4.04 -13.16
N ALA A 440 -13.51 -5.13 -13.89
CA ALA A 440 -14.82 -5.43 -14.45
C ALA A 440 -15.89 -5.67 -13.37
N LEU A 441 -15.53 -6.30 -12.24
CA LEU A 441 -16.42 -6.46 -11.09
C LEU A 441 -16.78 -5.11 -10.45
N ALA A 442 -15.82 -4.20 -10.33
CA ALA A 442 -16.03 -2.88 -9.74
C ALA A 442 -16.92 -1.98 -10.62
N HIS A 443 -16.71 -1.97 -11.93
CA HIS A 443 -17.40 -1.05 -12.84
C HIS A 443 -18.67 -1.62 -13.50
N HIS A 444 -18.86 -2.95 -13.53
CA HIS A 444 -20.00 -3.61 -14.17
C HIS A 444 -20.52 -4.81 -13.35
N PRO A 445 -21.08 -4.59 -12.14
CA PRO A 445 -21.53 -5.66 -11.25
C PRO A 445 -22.62 -6.55 -11.88
N GLU A 446 -23.48 -6.00 -12.74
CA GLU A 446 -24.58 -6.71 -13.42
C GLU A 446 -24.10 -7.69 -14.51
N GLY A 447 -22.96 -7.40 -15.15
CA GLY A 447 -22.43 -8.20 -16.27
C GLY A 447 -21.91 -9.59 -15.89
N LEU A 448 -21.76 -9.86 -14.59
CA LEU A 448 -21.36 -11.15 -14.02
C LEU A 448 -22.46 -11.80 -13.18
N GLN A 449 -23.58 -11.11 -12.92
CA GLN A 449 -24.72 -11.66 -12.19
C GLN A 449 -25.60 -12.60 -13.04
N LYS A 450 -25.53 -12.52 -14.38
CA LYS A 450 -26.18 -13.50 -15.27
C LYS A 450 -25.60 -14.93 -15.17
N GLU A 451 -24.53 -15.13 -14.41
CA GLU A 451 -23.92 -16.46 -14.19
C GLU A 451 -24.45 -17.17 -12.93
N ARG A 452 -25.55 -16.69 -12.31
CA ARG A 452 -26.09 -17.21 -11.04
C ARG A 452 -27.16 -18.30 -11.12
N THR A 453 -27.60 -18.75 -12.29
CA THR A 453 -28.76 -19.67 -12.36
C THR A 453 -28.51 -21.11 -11.92
N ASP A 454 -27.29 -21.52 -11.54
CA ASP A 454 -27.00 -22.91 -11.15
C ASP A 454 -26.26 -23.03 -9.80
N SER A 455 -26.83 -22.55 -8.70
CA SER A 455 -26.40 -22.97 -7.36
C SER A 455 -27.59 -23.02 -6.41
N PRO A 456 -27.79 -24.12 -5.66
CA PRO A 456 -28.96 -24.30 -4.82
C PRO A 456 -28.96 -23.30 -3.66
N GLU A 457 -30.15 -22.77 -3.37
CA GLU A 457 -30.40 -21.88 -2.23
C GLU A 457 -30.01 -22.59 -0.93
N LEU A 458 -29.08 -21.99 -0.20
CA LEU A 458 -28.79 -22.34 1.18
C LEU A 458 -29.66 -21.45 2.07
N ASP A 459 -30.59 -22.09 2.79
CA ASP A 459 -31.49 -21.46 3.75
C ASP A 459 -30.71 -20.58 4.74
N ARG A 460 -31.05 -19.29 4.76
CA ARG A 460 -30.50 -18.31 5.70
C ARG A 460 -31.41 -18.23 6.91
N GLU A 461 -30.99 -18.80 8.04
CA GLU A 461 -31.63 -18.52 9.32
C GLU A 461 -31.40 -17.05 9.72
N LYS A 462 -32.49 -16.36 10.05
CA LYS A 462 -32.48 -14.98 10.53
C LYS A 462 -32.02 -14.95 11.99
N ALA A 463 -30.78 -14.52 12.22
CA ALA A 463 -30.27 -14.27 13.57
C ALA A 463 -30.71 -12.89 14.11
N VAL A 464 -31.00 -12.88 15.42
CA VAL A 464 -31.56 -11.79 16.24
C VAL A 464 -30.64 -10.55 16.30
N LYS A 465 -31.26 -9.35 16.30
CA LYS A 465 -30.66 -8.02 16.46
C LYS A 465 -29.86 -7.89 17.78
N ARG A 466 -28.58 -8.29 17.77
CA ARG A 466 -27.53 -7.61 18.55
C ARG A 466 -26.87 -6.58 17.62
N PRO A 467 -26.40 -5.42 18.10
CA PRO A 467 -25.64 -4.52 17.24
C PRO A 467 -24.47 -5.31 16.66
N SER A 468 -24.40 -5.37 15.34
CA SER A 468 -23.38 -6.10 14.61
C SER A 468 -22.00 -5.61 15.04
N LEU A 469 -20.96 -6.47 15.00
CA LEU A 469 -19.58 -6.05 15.28
C LEU A 469 -19.21 -4.78 14.47
N LEU A 470 -19.73 -4.68 13.25
CA LEU A 470 -19.64 -3.50 12.39
C LEU A 470 -20.26 -2.25 13.03
N GLU A 471 -21.50 -2.31 13.51
CA GLU A 471 -22.15 -1.19 14.22
C GLU A 471 -21.42 -0.85 15.52
N ARG A 472 -20.91 -1.84 16.25
CA ARG A 472 -20.16 -1.61 17.48
C ARG A 472 -18.87 -0.85 17.22
N ILE A 473 -18.12 -1.23 16.18
CA ILE A 473 -16.89 -0.55 15.79
C ILE A 473 -17.19 0.82 15.18
N LYS A 474 -18.25 0.94 14.38
CA LYS A 474 -18.65 2.23 13.79
C LYS A 474 -19.12 3.24 14.85
N ASN A 475 -19.78 2.79 15.93
CA ASN A 475 -20.44 3.69 16.90
C ASN A 475 -19.68 3.89 18.23
N ASN A 476 -18.73 3.02 18.61
CA ASN A 476 -18.06 3.09 19.93
C ASN A 476 -16.63 3.62 19.90
N LEU A 477 -16.19 4.26 18.80
CA LEU A 477 -14.83 4.80 18.73
C LEU A 477 -14.68 6.19 19.38
N HIS A 478 -15.70 6.67 20.09
CA HIS A 478 -15.58 7.76 21.04
C HIS A 478 -15.42 7.28 22.49
N GLN A 479 -14.18 7.40 23.01
CA GLN A 479 -13.87 7.66 24.43
C GLN A 479 -12.38 8.08 24.57
N ALA A 480 -12.14 9.39 24.78
CA ALA A 480 -11.65 10.05 26.02
C ALA A 480 -10.12 9.92 26.23
N LYS A 481 -9.31 10.95 26.54
CA LYS A 481 -9.49 12.31 27.09
C LYS A 481 -8.50 13.27 26.42
N GLU A 482 -8.88 14.54 26.36
CA GLU A 482 -7.96 15.66 26.13
C GLU A 482 -6.74 15.58 27.06
N LYS A 483 -5.55 15.59 26.48
CA LYS A 483 -4.35 16.13 27.13
C LYS A 483 -3.80 17.22 26.23
N LYS A 484 -3.65 18.39 26.83
CA LYS A 484 -3.16 19.63 26.23
C LYS A 484 -1.92 19.38 25.36
N PHE A 485 -1.98 19.89 24.13
CA PHE A 485 -0.85 20.02 23.22
C PHE A 485 0.22 20.95 23.81
N PRO A 486 1.51 20.63 23.73
CA PRO A 486 2.53 21.66 23.58
C PRO A 486 2.46 22.20 22.15
N LYS A 487 2.58 23.52 22.05
CA LYS A 487 2.70 24.29 20.80
C LYS A 487 4.01 23.94 20.07
N SER A 488 3.92 23.97 18.74
CA SER A 488 4.88 24.55 17.77
C SER A 488 6.36 24.15 17.81
N TYR A 489 6.82 23.53 16.71
CA TYR A 489 7.98 23.93 15.89
C TYR A 489 7.66 23.48 14.44
N LEU A 490 7.32 24.37 13.49
CA LEU A 490 8.18 25.14 12.57
C LEU A 490 9.10 24.29 11.67
N PHE A 491 8.74 24.26 10.37
CA PHE A 491 9.54 24.02 9.13
C PHE A 491 10.19 22.63 8.91
N HIS A 492 10.25 21.99 7.74
CA HIS A 492 9.80 22.13 6.33
C HIS A 492 10.10 20.72 5.68
N PRO A 493 10.02 20.47 4.35
CA PRO A 493 8.86 20.13 3.52
C PRO A 493 8.91 18.70 2.90
N LEU A 494 7.72 18.17 2.60
CA LEU A 494 7.32 17.48 1.35
C LEU A 494 8.41 16.87 0.43
N ASP A 495 8.99 15.71 0.79
CA ASP A 495 9.58 14.78 -0.20
C ASP A 495 8.59 13.68 -0.65
N ALA A 496 7.29 13.96 -0.61
CA ALA A 496 6.26 12.94 -0.86
C ALA A 496 5.17 13.40 -1.82
N ILE A 497 5.50 14.09 -2.92
CA ILE A 497 4.60 14.24 -4.07
C ILE A 497 5.39 14.01 -5.37
N THR A 498 5.10 12.85 -5.95
CA THR A 498 5.13 12.54 -7.39
C THR A 498 6.41 12.88 -8.16
N THR A 499 7.30 11.91 -8.24
CA THR A 499 7.73 11.47 -9.56
C THR A 499 6.81 10.31 -9.97
N VAL A 500 6.01 10.52 -11.01
CA VAL A 500 5.74 9.42 -11.94
C VAL A 500 7.13 9.03 -12.40
N VAL A 501 7.69 7.95 -11.83
CA VAL A 501 8.95 7.43 -12.29
C VAL A 501 8.69 6.95 -13.70
N ASP A 502 9.19 7.75 -14.64
CA ASP A 502 9.49 7.37 -16.00
C ASP A 502 10.02 5.93 -15.96
N ASN A 503 9.23 4.98 -16.46
CA ASN A 503 9.50 3.56 -16.29
C ASN A 503 10.90 3.23 -16.87
N PRO A 504 11.92 2.93 -16.05
CA PRO A 504 13.25 2.59 -16.57
C PRO A 504 13.23 1.26 -17.34
N LEU A 505 12.15 0.47 -17.20
CA LEU A 505 11.97 -0.81 -17.88
C LEU A 505 11.24 -0.69 -19.24
N TYR A 506 10.87 0.52 -19.67
CA TYR A 506 10.10 0.73 -20.91
C TYR A 506 10.63 1.86 -21.82
N LYS A 507 11.93 2.14 -21.81
CA LYS A 507 12.57 2.69 -23.02
C LYS A 507 12.97 1.54 -23.93
N GLY A 508 12.22 1.39 -25.02
CA GLY A 508 12.53 0.46 -26.09
C GLY A 508 14.00 0.56 -26.50
N GLY A 509 14.67 -0.60 -26.61
CA GLY A 509 15.97 -0.72 -27.25
C GLY A 509 17.13 -1.22 -26.37
N ASN A 510 17.09 -1.08 -25.04
CA ASN A 510 18.21 -1.51 -24.19
C ASN A 510 17.96 -2.87 -23.52
N THR A 511 18.50 -3.92 -24.15
CA THR A 511 18.40 -5.33 -23.73
C THR A 511 19.22 -5.70 -22.48
N ARG A 512 19.88 -4.75 -21.82
CA ARG A 512 20.72 -4.99 -20.63
C ARG A 512 20.04 -4.79 -19.28
N GLU A 513 18.84 -4.19 -19.24
CA GLU A 513 18.13 -3.91 -17.98
C GLU A 513 16.73 -4.54 -17.91
N ASN A 514 16.46 -5.58 -18.71
CA ASN A 514 15.23 -6.36 -18.55
C ASN A 514 15.45 -7.45 -17.48
N PRO A 515 14.85 -7.33 -16.27
CA PRO A 515 15.01 -8.31 -15.20
C PRO A 515 14.34 -9.67 -15.49
N LEU A 516 13.70 -9.82 -16.65
CA LEU A 516 13.03 -11.03 -17.13
C LEU A 516 13.76 -11.69 -18.32
N TYR A 517 14.94 -11.21 -18.72
CA TYR A 517 15.69 -11.80 -19.82
C TYR A 517 16.73 -12.82 -19.31
N GLU A 518 16.42 -14.11 -19.44
CA GLU A 518 17.44 -15.14 -19.48
C GLU A 518 18.10 -15.11 -20.87
N PRO A 519 19.40 -14.81 -21.00
CA PRO A 519 20.08 -15.03 -22.27
C PRO A 519 20.07 -16.53 -22.56
N LYS A 520 19.48 -16.94 -23.68
CA LYS A 520 19.71 -18.27 -24.23
C LYS A 520 21.22 -18.43 -24.42
N SER A 521 21.82 -19.39 -23.74
CA SER A 521 23.17 -19.85 -24.04
C SER A 521 23.14 -20.48 -25.43
N THR A 522 23.61 -19.75 -26.45
CA THR A 522 24.06 -20.37 -27.69
C THR A 522 25.53 -20.75 -27.51
N PHE A 523 25.83 -22.01 -27.83
CA PHE A 523 27.18 -22.52 -28.04
C PHE A 523 27.95 -21.67 -29.05
#